data_AF-A0A2N5YWR6-F1
#
_entry.id   AF-A0A2N5YWR6-F1
#
_cell.length_a   1.000
_cell.length_b   1.000
_cell.length_c   1.000
_cell.angle_alpha   90.00
_cell.angle_beta   90.00
_cell.angle_gamma   90.00
#
_symmetry.space_group_name_H-M   'P 1'
#
loop_
_entity.id
_entity.type
_entity.pdbx_description
1 polymer ?
#
loop_
_entity_poly.entity_id
_entity_poly.type
_entity_poly.pdbx_seq_one_letter_code
_entity_poly.pdbx_strand_id
1 'polypeptide(L)'
;MNIECIKTYIEVVALLVGIPFAFYQVYLLIKQLKFSTVQMAEQTDWNRKNATFQYIDIYTTELKGINRKVLSELVPKGSGTDSISEQKLKKLLENPTFRANILRIVAYFDNLSLGINNKYYDNQIASDSLIVVATDTFVTLKPYIELRRKELNIEIASNFEKLYNRWKNEIVPIK
;
A
#
# COMPACT_ATOMS: atom_id res chain seq x y z
N MET A 1 -58.33 48.32 13.90
CA MET A 1 -57.55 47.07 14.02
C MET A 1 -56.22 47.44 14.66
N ASN A 2 -55.91 46.86 15.82
CA ASN A 2 -54.79 47.32 16.65
C ASN A 2 -53.46 46.82 16.05
N ILE A 3 -52.48 47.70 15.86
CA ILE A 3 -51.20 47.41 15.17
C ILE A 3 -50.46 46.23 15.83
N GLU A 4 -50.61 46.07 17.15
CA GLU A 4 -50.05 44.96 17.92
C GLU A 4 -50.61 43.60 17.48
N CYS A 5 -51.90 43.50 17.17
CA CYS A 5 -52.53 42.25 16.76
C CYS A 5 -52.01 41.76 15.39
N ILE A 6 -51.70 42.69 14.48
CA ILE A 6 -51.11 42.39 13.17
C ILE A 6 -49.67 41.87 13.34
N LYS A 7 -48.89 42.48 14.23
CA LYS A 7 -47.51 42.04 14.53
C LYS A 7 -47.49 40.62 15.10
N THR A 8 -48.31 40.35 16.11
CA THR A 8 -48.42 39.02 16.72
C THR A 8 -48.86 37.96 15.70
N TYR A 9 -49.80 38.28 14.81
CA TYR A 9 -50.22 37.37 13.75
C TYR A 9 -49.07 37.02 12.78
N ILE A 10 -48.30 38.03 12.35
CA ILE A 10 -47.15 37.81 11.46
C ILE A 10 -46.07 36.95 12.13
N GLU A 11 -45.78 37.20 13.42
CA GLU A 11 -44.81 36.42 14.19
C GLU A 11 -45.24 34.95 14.33
N VAL A 12 -46.52 34.71 14.64
CA VAL A 12 -47.06 33.35 14.75
C VAL A 12 -47.00 32.62 13.41
N VAL A 13 -47.38 33.26 12.31
CA VAL A 13 -47.31 32.66 10.96
C VAL A 13 -45.85 32.39 10.57
N ALA A 14 -44.94 33.32 10.85
CA ALA A 14 -43.51 33.14 10.58
C ALA A 14 -42.92 31.95 11.37
N LEU A 15 -43.33 31.76 12.62
CA LEU A 15 -42.93 30.59 13.43
C LEU A 15 -43.52 29.29 12.89
N LEU A 16 -44.81 29.29 12.53
CA LEU A 16 -45.49 28.11 12.00
C LEU A 16 -44.91 27.61 10.67
N VAL A 17 -44.38 28.50 9.84
CA VAL A 17 -43.72 28.12 8.57
C VAL A 17 -42.22 27.90 8.75
N GLY A 18 -41.56 28.75 9.54
CA GLY A 18 -40.12 28.73 9.75
C GLY A 18 -39.63 27.47 10.46
N ILE A 19 -40.36 26.98 11.46
CA ILE A 19 -39.97 25.80 12.24
C ILE A 19 -39.99 24.52 11.37
N PRO A 20 -41.09 24.18 10.64
CA PRO A 20 -41.09 23.03 9.73
C PRO A 20 -40.05 23.15 8.62
N PHE A 21 -39.85 24.36 8.08
CA PHE A 21 -38.81 24.59 7.08
C PHE A 21 -37.41 24.30 7.64
N ALA A 22 -37.10 24.76 8.86
CA ALA A 22 -35.84 24.46 9.53
C ALA A 22 -35.66 22.95 9.76
N PHE A 23 -36.70 22.24 10.22
CA PHE A 23 -36.66 20.79 10.36
C PHE A 23 -36.41 20.08 9.02
N TYR A 24 -37.05 20.53 7.94
CA TYR A 24 -36.85 20.00 6.60
C TYR A 24 -35.40 20.23 6.11
N GLN A 25 -34.83 21.41 6.35
CA GLN A 25 -33.43 21.70 6.01
C GLN A 25 -32.45 20.82 6.78
N VAL A 26 -32.66 20.64 8.09
CA VAL A 26 -31.85 19.72 8.92
C VAL A 26 -31.95 18.28 8.40
N TYR A 27 -33.16 17.83 8.05
CA TYR A 27 -33.37 16.52 7.46
C TYR A 27 -32.61 16.32 6.14
N LEU A 28 -32.62 17.32 5.25
CA LEU A 28 -31.87 17.29 3.99
C LEU A 28 -30.35 17.25 4.23
N LEU A 29 -29.84 18.06 5.17
CA LEU A 29 -28.42 18.06 5.53
C LEU A 29 -27.97 16.69 6.06
N ILE A 30 -28.77 16.05 6.92
CA ILE A 30 -28.46 14.69 7.42
C ILE A 30 -28.39 13.69 6.26
N LYS A 31 -29.32 13.76 5.30
CA LYS A 31 -29.29 12.90 4.11
C LYS A 31 -28.05 13.15 3.25
N GLN A 32 -27.69 14.40 3.01
CA GLN A 32 -26.50 14.77 2.25
C GLN A 32 -25.21 14.30 2.93
N LEU A 33 -25.11 14.44 4.25
CA LEU A 33 -23.97 13.95 5.03
C LEU A 33 -23.82 12.43 4.89
N LYS A 34 -24.91 11.68 5.03
CA LYS A 34 -24.88 10.22 4.85
C LYS A 34 -24.39 9.83 3.45
N PHE A 35 -24.95 10.46 2.41
CA PHE A 35 -24.54 10.19 1.03
C PHE A 35 -23.07 10.55 0.80
N SER A 36 -22.62 11.71 1.28
CA SER A 36 -21.24 12.17 1.19
C SER A 36 -20.28 11.21 1.89
N THR A 37 -20.61 10.71 3.09
CA THR A 37 -19.73 9.75 3.80
C THR A 37 -19.56 8.44 3.04
N VAL A 38 -20.63 7.92 2.42
CA VAL A 38 -20.57 6.70 1.59
C VAL A 38 -19.72 6.95 0.35
N GLN A 39 -19.96 8.05 -0.35
CA GLN A 39 -19.19 8.42 -1.54
C GLN A 39 -17.71 8.65 -1.22
N MET A 40 -17.38 9.26 -0.08
CA MET A 40 -15.99 9.41 0.36
C MET A 40 -15.33 8.06 0.63
N ALA A 41 -16.04 7.12 1.26
CA ALA A 41 -15.52 5.79 1.51
C ALA A 41 -15.24 5.03 0.21
N GLU A 42 -16.16 5.08 -0.75
CA GLU A 42 -15.99 4.49 -2.09
C GLU A 42 -14.83 5.14 -2.86
N GLN A 43 -14.72 6.47 -2.80
CA GLN A 43 -13.62 7.19 -3.43
C GLN A 43 -12.26 6.83 -2.80
N THR A 44 -12.19 6.71 -1.47
CA THR A 44 -10.97 6.27 -0.78
C THR A 44 -10.59 4.85 -1.20
N ASP A 45 -11.55 3.95 -1.31
CA ASP A 45 -11.31 2.57 -1.78
C ASP A 45 -10.81 2.54 -3.23
N TRP A 46 -11.46 3.29 -4.12
CA TRP A 46 -11.04 3.44 -5.52
C TRP A 46 -9.62 4.00 -5.63
N ASN A 47 -9.33 5.08 -4.89
CA ASN A 47 -8.01 5.69 -4.86
C ASN A 47 -6.94 4.71 -4.37
N ARG A 48 -7.23 3.90 -3.34
CA ARG A 48 -6.33 2.87 -2.83
C ARG A 48 -6.00 1.83 -3.91
N LYS A 49 -7.03 1.33 -4.61
CA LYS A 49 -6.88 0.36 -5.71
C LYS A 49 -6.05 0.94 -6.86
N ASN A 50 -6.39 2.15 -7.30
CA ASN A 50 -5.67 2.83 -8.38
C ASN A 50 -4.21 3.10 -8.00
N ALA A 51 -3.94 3.59 -6.79
CA ALA A 51 -2.58 3.79 -6.29
C ALA A 51 -1.78 2.48 -6.26
N THR A 52 -2.44 1.35 -5.95
CA THR A 52 -1.80 0.03 -5.98
C THR A 52 -1.42 -0.39 -7.40
N PHE A 53 -2.32 -0.22 -8.37
CA PHE A 53 -2.00 -0.50 -9.79
C PHE A 53 -0.84 0.37 -10.29
N GLN A 54 -0.85 1.66 -9.99
CA GLN A 54 0.25 2.56 -10.34
C GLN A 54 1.57 2.14 -9.69
N TYR A 55 1.53 1.71 -8.43
CA TYR A 55 2.73 1.25 -7.72
C TYR A 55 3.28 -0.07 -8.29
N ILE A 56 2.40 -0.98 -8.70
CA ILE A 56 2.78 -2.22 -9.38
C ILE A 56 3.37 -1.92 -10.76
N ASP A 57 2.82 -0.94 -11.47
CA ASP A 57 3.30 -0.56 -12.80
C ASP A 57 4.78 -0.17 -12.77
N ILE A 58 5.22 0.59 -11.77
CA ILE A 58 6.64 0.93 -11.50
C ILE A 58 7.51 -0.34 -11.46
N TYR A 59 7.04 -1.39 -10.79
CA TYR A 59 7.81 -2.64 -10.76
C TYR A 59 7.88 -3.28 -12.15
N THR A 60 6.75 -3.34 -12.85
CA THR A 60 6.70 -4.01 -14.15
C THR A 60 7.53 -3.31 -15.23
N THR A 61 7.58 -1.98 -15.20
CA THR A 61 8.25 -1.14 -16.20
C THR A 61 9.72 -0.91 -15.88
N GLU A 62 10.07 -0.64 -14.61
CA GLU A 62 11.43 -0.23 -14.24
C GLU A 62 12.22 -1.34 -13.52
N LEU A 63 11.59 -2.05 -12.58
CA LEU A 63 12.32 -2.94 -11.67
C LEU A 63 12.37 -4.39 -12.13
N LYS A 64 11.45 -4.85 -12.97
CA LYS A 64 11.36 -6.25 -13.41
C LYS A 64 12.65 -6.72 -14.09
N GLY A 65 13.20 -5.89 -14.98
CA GLY A 65 14.47 -6.17 -15.66
C GLY A 65 15.65 -6.19 -14.69
N ILE A 66 15.70 -5.23 -13.77
CA ILE A 66 16.74 -5.13 -12.75
C ILE A 66 16.68 -6.34 -11.81
N ASN A 67 15.50 -6.68 -11.31
CA ASN A 67 15.29 -7.81 -10.42
C ASN A 67 15.70 -9.11 -11.10
N ARG A 68 15.26 -9.37 -12.34
CA ARG A 68 15.67 -10.56 -13.09
C ARG A 68 17.20 -10.67 -13.23
N LYS A 69 17.87 -9.55 -13.51
CA LYS A 69 19.34 -9.51 -13.62
C LYS A 69 20.00 -9.83 -12.27
N VAL A 70 19.59 -9.14 -11.20
CA VAL A 70 20.10 -9.36 -9.83
C VAL A 70 19.92 -10.81 -9.40
N LEU A 71 18.71 -11.37 -9.57
CA LEU A 71 18.42 -12.75 -9.21
C LEU A 71 19.29 -13.74 -10.00
N SER A 72 19.50 -13.50 -11.30
CA SER A 72 20.33 -14.38 -12.14
C SER A 72 21.83 -14.38 -11.77
N GLU A 73 22.33 -13.29 -11.20
CA GLU A 73 23.71 -13.19 -10.73
C GLU A 73 23.89 -13.84 -9.35
N LEU A 74 22.84 -13.79 -8.50
CA LEU A 74 22.84 -14.38 -7.16
C LEU A 74 22.58 -15.88 -7.17
N VAL A 75 21.69 -16.37 -8.04
CA VAL A 75 21.35 -17.78 -8.20
C VAL A 75 21.67 -18.20 -9.64
N PRO A 76 22.88 -18.73 -9.90
CA PRO A 76 23.23 -19.23 -11.22
C PRO A 76 22.28 -20.36 -11.63
N LYS A 77 21.83 -20.36 -12.89
CA LYS A 77 21.06 -21.47 -13.46
C LYS A 77 21.82 -22.79 -13.25
N GLY A 78 21.22 -23.73 -12.51
CA GLY A 78 21.73 -25.08 -12.33
C GLY A 78 22.26 -25.42 -10.93
N SER A 79 22.43 -24.44 -10.03
CA SER A 79 22.68 -24.73 -8.61
C SER A 79 21.33 -24.83 -7.89
N GLY A 80 20.83 -26.04 -7.68
CA GLY A 80 19.62 -26.25 -6.89
C GLY A 80 19.80 -25.66 -5.49
N THR A 81 18.83 -24.86 -5.00
CA THR A 81 18.63 -24.30 -3.63
C THR A 81 19.84 -23.81 -2.81
N ASP A 82 21.05 -23.85 -3.34
CA ASP A 82 22.27 -23.55 -2.60
C ASP A 82 22.38 -22.04 -2.49
N SER A 83 22.24 -21.55 -1.27
CA SER A 83 22.44 -20.15 -0.92
C SER A 83 23.80 -19.67 -1.43
N ILE A 84 23.84 -18.48 -2.04
CA ILE A 84 25.09 -17.87 -2.47
C ILE A 84 26.13 -17.83 -1.34
N SER A 85 27.37 -18.23 -1.63
CA SER A 85 28.44 -18.15 -0.63
C SER A 85 28.73 -16.70 -0.27
N GLU A 86 29.01 -16.42 1.01
CA GLU A 86 29.27 -15.06 1.50
C GLU A 86 30.42 -14.38 0.75
N GLN A 87 31.46 -15.12 0.38
CA GLN A 87 32.59 -14.62 -0.39
C GLN A 87 32.19 -14.17 -1.80
N LYS A 88 31.32 -14.93 -2.48
CA LYS A 88 30.81 -14.56 -3.81
C LYS A 88 29.90 -13.34 -3.73
N LEU A 89 29.06 -13.28 -2.70
CA LEU A 89 28.21 -12.13 -2.42
C LEU A 89 29.05 -10.86 -2.20
N LYS A 90 30.09 -10.91 -1.35
CA LYS A 90 30.99 -9.77 -1.12
C LYS A 90 31.63 -9.26 -2.42
N LYS A 91 32.11 -10.16 -3.28
CA LYS A 91 32.66 -9.79 -4.60
C LYS A 91 31.64 -9.10 -5.50
N LEU A 92 30.40 -9.59 -5.55
CA LEU A 92 29.34 -8.95 -6.34
C LEU A 92 28.98 -7.56 -5.78
N LEU A 93 29.05 -7.37 -4.47
CA LEU A 93 28.76 -6.11 -3.79
C LEU A 93 29.86 -5.05 -3.93
N GLU A 94 31.06 -5.43 -4.40
CA GLU A 94 32.10 -4.46 -4.81
C GLU A 94 31.64 -3.61 -5.99
N ASN A 95 30.71 -4.12 -6.81
CA ASN A 95 30.08 -3.34 -7.88
C ASN A 95 29.02 -2.38 -7.30
N PRO A 96 29.25 -1.05 -7.36
CA PRO A 96 28.34 -0.07 -6.78
C PRO A 96 26.96 -0.07 -7.47
N THR A 97 26.91 -0.34 -8.78
CA THR A 97 25.65 -0.43 -9.53
C THR A 97 24.83 -1.64 -9.10
N PHE A 98 25.48 -2.79 -8.90
CA PHE A 98 24.80 -4.00 -8.43
C PHE A 98 24.21 -3.81 -7.04
N ARG A 99 25.01 -3.22 -6.13
CA ARG A 99 24.57 -2.88 -4.78
C ARG A 99 23.39 -1.89 -4.78
N ALA A 100 23.44 -0.85 -5.60
CA ALA A 100 22.36 0.11 -5.74
C ALA A 100 21.07 -0.54 -6.27
N ASN A 101 21.19 -1.47 -7.22
CA ASN A 101 20.06 -2.22 -7.76
C ASN A 101 19.39 -3.11 -6.71
N ILE A 102 20.18 -3.84 -5.90
CA ILE A 102 19.63 -4.62 -4.77
C ILE A 102 18.89 -3.69 -3.81
N LEU A 103 19.49 -2.56 -3.44
CA LEU A 103 18.88 -1.62 -2.50
C LEU A 103 17.55 -1.07 -3.05
N ARG A 104 17.48 -0.73 -4.34
CA ARG A 104 16.23 -0.29 -5.00
C ARG A 104 15.14 -1.34 -4.91
N ILE A 105 15.46 -2.61 -5.15
CA ILE A 105 14.49 -3.72 -5.07
C ILE A 105 14.02 -3.92 -3.63
N VAL A 106 14.94 -3.95 -2.67
CA VAL A 106 14.62 -4.09 -1.24
C VAL A 106 13.74 -2.94 -0.77
N ALA A 107 14.10 -1.70 -1.10
CA ALA A 107 13.34 -0.52 -0.74
C ALA A 107 11.93 -0.51 -1.36
N TYR A 108 11.80 -0.98 -2.61
CA TYR A 108 10.50 -1.11 -3.27
C TYR A 108 9.56 -2.01 -2.47
N PHE A 109 9.97 -3.24 -2.14
CA PHE A 109 9.11 -4.15 -1.39
C PHE A 109 8.91 -3.75 0.07
N ASP A 110 9.89 -3.08 0.70
CA ASP A 110 9.73 -2.54 2.04
C ASP A 110 8.68 -1.42 2.07
N ASN A 111 8.70 -0.52 1.09
CA ASN A 111 7.72 0.55 0.93
C ASN A 111 6.33 0.02 0.53
N LEU A 112 6.26 -1.03 -0.30
CA LEU A 112 5.00 -1.72 -0.60
C LEU A 112 4.36 -2.24 0.70
N SER A 113 5.15 -2.91 1.53
CA SER A 113 4.70 -3.43 2.83
C SER A 113 4.20 -2.31 3.75
N LEU A 114 4.93 -1.20 3.84
CA LEU A 114 4.50 -0.03 4.58
C LEU A 114 3.18 0.54 4.06
N GLY A 115 3.04 0.67 2.74
CA GLY A 115 1.81 1.19 2.13
C GLY A 115 0.61 0.28 2.35
N ILE A 116 0.80 -1.05 2.31
CA ILE A 116 -0.25 -2.03 2.64
C ILE A 116 -0.65 -1.91 4.11
N ASN A 117 0.32 -1.88 5.04
CA ASN A 117 0.04 -1.83 6.47
C ASN A 117 -0.68 -0.53 6.88
N ASN A 118 -0.42 0.57 6.17
CA ASN A 118 -1.08 1.86 6.40
C ASN A 118 -2.33 2.09 5.54
N LYS A 119 -2.84 1.05 4.85
CA LYS A 119 -4.03 1.10 3.99
C LYS A 119 -3.93 2.11 2.81
N TYR A 120 -2.72 2.49 2.41
CA TYR A 120 -2.47 3.26 1.18
C TYR A 120 -2.53 2.38 -0.06
N TYR A 121 -2.19 1.10 0.08
CA TYR A 121 -2.29 0.10 -0.97
C TYR A 121 -3.25 -1.02 -0.59
N ASP A 122 -3.87 -1.60 -1.60
CA ASP A 122 -4.77 -2.73 -1.48
C ASP A 122 -3.96 -4.03 -1.48
N ASN A 123 -4.01 -4.76 -0.35
CA ASN A 123 -3.23 -5.98 -0.18
C ASN A 123 -3.58 -7.04 -1.23
N GLN A 124 -4.86 -7.18 -1.59
CA GLN A 124 -5.31 -8.25 -2.48
C GLN A 124 -4.77 -8.04 -3.89
N ILE A 125 -4.89 -6.81 -4.41
CA ILE A 125 -4.38 -6.47 -5.73
C ILE A 125 -2.85 -6.64 -5.78
N ALA A 126 -2.16 -6.24 -4.71
CA ALA A 126 -0.71 -6.39 -4.59
C ALA A 126 -0.28 -7.86 -4.53
N SER A 127 -0.97 -8.69 -3.72
CA SER A 127 -0.66 -10.12 -3.61
C SER A 127 -0.89 -10.83 -4.93
N ASP A 128 -2.03 -10.60 -5.58
CA ASP A 128 -2.38 -11.25 -6.85
C ASP A 128 -1.34 -10.97 -7.95
N SER A 129 -0.69 -9.80 -7.89
CA SER A 129 0.28 -9.38 -8.91
C SER A 129 1.72 -9.73 -8.58
N LEU A 130 2.10 -9.68 -7.29
CA LEU A 130 3.52 -9.67 -6.88
C LEU A 130 3.89 -10.77 -5.90
N ILE A 131 2.96 -11.59 -5.39
CA ILE A 131 3.24 -12.55 -4.31
C ILE A 131 4.47 -13.42 -4.57
N VAL A 132 4.48 -14.16 -5.70
CA VAL A 132 5.58 -15.06 -6.07
C VAL A 132 6.89 -14.31 -6.21
N VAL A 133 6.85 -13.16 -6.89
CA VAL A 133 8.03 -12.34 -7.14
C VAL A 133 8.61 -11.80 -5.84
N ALA A 134 7.76 -11.26 -4.96
CA ALA A 134 8.18 -10.72 -3.68
C ALA A 134 8.79 -11.80 -2.79
N THR A 135 8.20 -13.00 -2.77
CA THR A 135 8.72 -14.12 -1.96
C THR A 135 10.05 -14.64 -2.48
N ASP A 136 10.17 -14.87 -3.79
CA ASP A 136 11.41 -15.36 -4.40
C ASP A 136 12.53 -14.34 -4.27
N THR A 137 12.21 -13.06 -4.46
CA THR A 137 13.16 -11.96 -4.26
C THR A 137 13.60 -11.89 -2.80
N PHE A 138 12.69 -12.01 -1.82
CA PHE A 138 13.08 -11.98 -0.42
C PHE A 138 14.03 -13.12 -0.07
N VAL A 139 13.69 -14.36 -0.44
CA VAL A 139 14.52 -15.54 -0.18
C VAL A 139 15.91 -15.37 -0.78
N THR A 140 15.98 -14.88 -2.02
CA THR A 140 17.25 -14.68 -2.73
C THR A 140 18.09 -13.56 -2.13
N LEU A 141 17.46 -12.47 -1.69
CA LEU A 141 18.16 -11.31 -1.12
C LEU A 141 18.40 -11.42 0.38
N LYS A 142 17.84 -12.43 1.06
CA LYS A 142 18.00 -12.63 2.51
C LYS A 142 19.46 -12.62 2.97
N PRO A 143 20.42 -13.32 2.33
CA PRO A 143 21.82 -13.28 2.74
C PRO A 143 22.42 -11.86 2.69
N TYR A 144 22.04 -11.05 1.70
CA TYR A 144 22.44 -9.65 1.61
C TYR A 144 21.85 -8.80 2.74
N ILE A 145 20.54 -8.97 3.00
CA ILE A 145 19.85 -8.23 4.06
C ILE A 145 20.51 -8.53 5.42
N GLU A 146 20.78 -9.79 5.71
CA GLU A 146 21.44 -10.21 6.95
C GLU A 146 22.87 -9.66 7.07
N LEU A 147 23.66 -9.68 6.00
CA LEU A 147 24.98 -9.06 5.97
C LEU A 147 24.91 -7.57 6.31
N ARG A 148 23.98 -6.83 5.69
CA ARG A 148 23.82 -5.39 5.94
C ARG A 148 23.31 -5.07 7.34
N ARG A 149 22.42 -5.89 7.90
CA ARG A 149 21.97 -5.76 9.29
C ARG A 149 23.16 -5.88 10.26
N LYS A 150 24.06 -6.84 10.02
CA LYS A 150 25.29 -7.01 10.81
C LYS A 150 26.25 -5.82 10.67
N GLU A 151 26.43 -5.30 9.45
CA GLU A 151 27.36 -4.19 9.19
C GLU A 151 26.88 -2.85 9.74
N LEU A 152 25.58 -2.57 9.67
CA LEU A 152 25.03 -1.27 10.07
C LEU A 152 24.40 -1.25 11.46
N ASN A 153 24.16 -2.41 12.06
CA ASN A 153 23.40 -2.55 13.30
C ASN A 153 22.00 -1.90 13.22
N ILE A 154 21.33 -2.03 12.06
CA ILE A 154 19.99 -1.49 11.78
C ILE A 154 19.13 -2.58 11.14
N GLU A 155 17.85 -2.66 11.51
CA GLU A 155 16.87 -3.56 10.92
C GLU A 155 16.38 -3.09 9.53
N ILE A 156 17.27 -3.17 8.54
CA ILE A 156 16.91 -2.93 7.13
C ILE A 156 15.93 -4.01 6.64
N ALA A 157 14.99 -3.61 5.76
CA ALA A 157 14.02 -4.50 5.12
C ALA A 157 13.08 -5.21 6.09
N SER A 158 12.85 -4.65 7.28
CA SER A 158 11.99 -5.25 8.30
C SER A 158 10.53 -5.33 7.85
N ASN A 159 10.05 -4.36 7.05
CA ASN A 159 8.70 -4.41 6.51
C ASN A 159 8.62 -5.39 5.34
N PHE A 160 9.66 -5.48 4.51
CA PHE A 160 9.73 -6.51 3.47
C PHE A 160 9.69 -7.93 4.07
N GLU A 161 10.42 -8.16 5.17
CA GLU A 161 10.36 -9.44 5.89
C GLU A 161 8.97 -9.74 6.47
N LYS A 162 8.28 -8.73 7.03
CA LYS A 162 6.88 -8.88 7.48
C LYS A 162 5.95 -9.24 6.32
N LEU A 163 6.13 -8.59 5.17
CA LEU A 163 5.35 -8.88 3.95
C LEU A 163 5.58 -10.30 3.48
N TYR A 164 6.83 -10.73 3.38
CA TYR A 164 7.20 -12.11 3.05
C TYR A 164 6.55 -13.10 4.02
N ASN A 165 6.64 -12.86 5.33
CA ASN A 165 6.08 -13.76 6.32
C ASN A 165 4.55 -13.85 6.28
N ARG A 166 3.86 -12.76 5.90
CA ARG A 166 2.42 -12.75 5.66
C ARG A 166 2.10 -13.57 4.42
N TRP A 167 2.70 -13.23 3.28
CA TRP A 167 2.36 -13.78 1.98
C TRP A 167 2.83 -15.22 1.75
N LYS A 168 3.93 -15.67 2.35
CA LYS A 168 4.40 -17.06 2.20
C LYS A 168 3.37 -18.10 2.64
N ASN A 169 2.49 -17.74 3.59
CA ASN A 169 1.44 -18.62 4.09
C ASN A 169 0.19 -18.63 3.18
N GLU A 170 0.10 -17.67 2.26
CA GLU A 170 -1.00 -17.52 1.29
C GLU A 170 -0.70 -18.29 -0.03
N ILE A 171 0.56 -18.68 -0.26
CA ILE A 171 0.95 -19.51 -1.40
C ILE A 171 0.47 -20.95 -1.14
N VAL A 172 -0.72 -21.27 -1.63
CA VAL A 172 -1.19 -22.66 -1.69
C VAL A 172 -0.34 -23.40 -2.74
N PRO A 173 0.31 -24.52 -2.40
CA PRO A 173 0.98 -25.33 -3.41
C PRO A 173 -0.07 -25.80 -4.42
N ILE A 174 0.06 -25.36 -5.67
CA ILE A 174 -0.69 -25.94 -6.79
C ILE A 174 -0.23 -27.39 -6.86
N LYS A 175 -1.10 -28.31 -6.41
CA LYS A 175 -0.91 -29.76 -6.52
C LYS A 175 -1.07 -30.20 -7.96
#